data_AF-A0A661PU27-F1
#
_entry.id   AF-A0A661PU27-F1
#
_cell.length_a   1.000
_cell.length_b   1.000
_cell.length_c   1.000
_cell.angle_alpha   90.00
_cell.angle_beta   90.00
_cell.angle_gamma   90.00
#
_symmetry.space_group_name_H-M   'P 1'
#
loop_
_entity.id
_entity.type
_entity.pdbx_description
1 polymer ?
#
loop_
_entity_poly.entity_id
_entity_poly.type
_entity_poly.pdbx_seq_one_letter_code
_entity_poly.pdbx_strand_id
1 'polypeptide(L)'
;MIKEAMAAFYQLRELDGLRKKPSTSELIDWLKALLAAGHNGKVDLQKDLPFLGALLKNENDYEIAAKQRNAFQKRGALASFRR
;
A
#
# COMPACT_ATOMS: atom_id res chain seq x y z
N MET A 1 -12.30 0.97 7.33
CA MET A 1 -11.93 1.09 5.91
C MET A 1 -11.33 2.45 5.53
N ILE A 2 -12.10 3.54 5.36
CA ILE A 2 -11.56 4.83 4.86
C ILE A 2 -10.36 5.32 5.67
N LYS A 3 -10.46 5.29 7.01
CA LYS A 3 -9.38 5.70 7.91
C LYS A 3 -8.10 4.87 7.74
N GLU A 4 -8.24 3.55 7.56
CA GLU A 4 -7.10 2.65 7.32
C GLU A 4 -6.48 2.89 5.95
N ALA A 5 -7.30 3.09 4.91
CA ALA A 5 -6.84 3.44 3.58
C ALA A 5 -6.07 4.76 3.59
N MET A 6 -6.56 5.79 4.31
CA MET A 6 -5.84 7.05 4.47
C MET A 6 -4.50 6.84 5.19
N ALA A 7 -4.48 6.07 6.28
CA ALA A 7 -3.25 5.82 7.02
C ALA A 7 -2.20 5.10 6.16
N ALA A 8 -2.60 4.08 5.40
CA ALA A 8 -1.75 3.38 4.45
C ALA A 8 -1.25 4.29 3.32
N PHE A 9 -2.14 5.13 2.78
CA PHE A 9 -1.81 6.10 1.73
C PHE A 9 -0.74 7.11 2.18
N TYR A 10 -0.87 7.66 3.40
CA TYR A 10 0.13 8.58 3.92
C TYR A 10 1.44 7.87 4.24
N GLN A 11 1.41 6.66 4.80
CA GLN A 11 2.63 5.87 4.99
C GLN A 11 3.37 5.62 3.67
N LEU A 12 2.65 5.32 2.58
CA LEU A 12 3.25 5.17 1.26
C LEU A 12 3.96 6.46 0.79
N ARG A 13 3.38 7.63 1.06
CA ARG A 13 3.94 8.94 0.67
C ARG A 13 5.21 9.32 1.45
N GLU A 14 5.45 8.68 2.58
CA GLU A 14 6.67 8.84 3.38
C GLU A 14 7.79 7.88 2.96
N LEU A 15 7.57 7.00 1.97
CA LEU A 15 8.64 6.15 1.47
C LEU A 15 9.73 6.96 0.75
N ASP A 16 10.96 6.80 1.23
CA ASP A 16 12.15 7.34 0.59
C ASP A 16 12.36 6.72 -0.80
N GLY A 17 12.80 7.55 -1.75
CA GLY A 17 13.11 7.14 -3.12
C GLY A 17 11.92 7.19 -4.09
N LEU A 18 10.70 7.48 -3.63
CA LEU A 18 9.59 7.78 -4.54
C LEU A 18 9.87 9.08 -5.31
N ARG A 19 9.97 8.97 -6.63
CA ARG A 19 10.15 10.13 -7.51
C ARG A 19 8.88 10.97 -7.57
N LYS A 20 7.71 10.31 -7.68
CA LYS A 20 6.40 10.96 -7.64
C LYS A 20 5.54 10.37 -6.53
N LYS A 21 5.17 11.23 -5.56
CA LYS A 21 4.22 10.84 -4.52
C LYS A 21 2.80 10.71 -5.11
N PRO A 22 2.03 9.66 -4.76
CA PRO A 22 0.66 9.47 -5.24
C PRO A 22 -0.24 10.62 -4.77
N SER A 23 -1.04 11.22 -5.66
CA SER A 23 -1.93 12.35 -5.37
C SER A 23 -3.31 11.92 -4.87
N THR A 24 -4.16 12.90 -4.58
CA THR A 24 -5.56 12.66 -4.19
C THR A 24 -6.36 11.94 -5.28
N SER A 25 -6.05 12.16 -6.56
CA SER A 25 -6.70 11.45 -7.66
C SER A 25 -6.37 9.96 -7.64
N GLU A 26 -5.11 9.60 -7.43
CA GLU A 26 -4.70 8.21 -7.27
C GLU A 26 -5.31 7.55 -6.02
N LEU A 27 -5.46 8.30 -4.91
CA LEU A 27 -6.19 7.82 -3.72
C LEU A 27 -7.65 7.49 -4.06
N ILE A 28 -8.35 8.37 -4.77
CA ILE A 28 -9.75 8.17 -5.15
C ILE A 28 -9.90 6.93 -6.03
N ASP A 29 -9.03 6.74 -7.01
CA ASP A 29 -9.05 5.58 -7.89
C ASP A 29 -8.75 4.28 -7.13
N TRP A 30 -7.83 4.34 -6.17
CA TRP A 30 -7.53 3.22 -5.29
C TRP A 30 -8.72 2.83 -4.39
N LEU A 31 -9.40 3.82 -3.81
CA LEU A 31 -10.62 3.58 -3.02
C LEU A 31 -11.72 2.94 -3.85
N LYS A 32 -11.93 3.38 -5.10
CA LYS A 32 -12.90 2.76 -6.01
C LYS A 32 -12.56 1.29 -6.28
N ALA A 33 -11.28 0.97 -6.53
CA ALA A 33 -10.83 -0.40 -6.75
C ALA A 33 -11.05 -1.29 -5.52
N LEU A 34 -10.73 -0.78 -4.32
CA LEU A 34 -10.97 -1.48 -3.05
C LEU A 34 -12.45 -1.79 -2.83
N LEU A 35 -13.33 -0.81 -3.08
CA LEU A 35 -14.78 -0.98 -2.95
C LEU A 35 -15.32 -1.99 -3.97
N ALA A 36 -14.89 -1.89 -5.23
CA ALA A 36 -15.29 -2.81 -6.29
C ALA A 36 -14.85 -4.26 -6.00
N ALA A 37 -13.70 -4.43 -5.35
CA ALA A 37 -13.19 -5.73 -4.92
C ALA A 37 -13.73 -6.22 -3.56
N GLY A 38 -14.69 -5.51 -2.96
CA GLY A 38 -15.32 -5.90 -1.69
C GLY A 38 -14.38 -5.86 -0.48
N HIS A 39 -13.31 -5.06 -0.53
CA HIS A 39 -12.33 -4.92 0.57
C HIS A 39 -12.83 -3.97 1.68
N ASN A 40 -13.97 -4.31 2.28
CA ASN A 40 -14.61 -3.52 3.34
C ASN A 40 -14.05 -3.87 4.73
N GLY A 41 -12.74 -3.65 4.94
CA GLY A 41 -12.08 -3.87 6.24
C GLY A 41 -11.63 -5.30 6.53
N LYS A 42 -11.63 -6.18 5.51
CA LYS A 42 -11.12 -7.56 5.62
C LYS A 42 -9.60 -7.66 5.46
N VAL A 43 -8.95 -6.59 5.01
CA VAL A 43 -7.52 -6.53 4.72
C VAL A 43 -6.89 -5.41 5.53
N ASP A 44 -5.77 -5.71 6.17
CA ASP A 44 -4.94 -4.73 6.86
C ASP A 44 -4.15 -3.92 5.82
N LEU A 45 -4.71 -2.78 5.42
CA LEU A 45 -4.18 -1.94 4.34
C LEU A 45 -2.80 -1.32 4.65
N GLN A 46 -2.37 -1.33 5.92
CA GLN A 46 -1.04 -0.87 6.30
C GLN A 46 0.03 -1.94 6.08
N LYS A 47 -0.36 -3.22 6.04
CA LYS A 47 0.53 -4.35 5.76
C LYS A 47 0.48 -4.78 4.30
N ASP A 48 -0.68 -4.64 3.67
CA ASP A 48 -0.88 -4.97 2.27
C ASP A 48 -1.52 -3.82 1.50
N LEU A 49 -0.97 -3.53 0.33
CA LEU A 49 -1.45 -2.46 -0.57
C LEU A 49 -1.98 -3.12 -1.85
N PRO A 50 -3.17 -3.76 -1.82
CA PRO A 50 -3.77 -4.33 -3.02
C PRO A 50 -3.99 -3.23 -4.05
N PHE A 51 -3.92 -3.56 -5.34
CA PHE A 51 -4.08 -2.57 -6.42
C PHE A 51 -3.07 -1.41 -6.36
N LEU A 52 -1.83 -1.65 -5.93
CA LEU A 52 -0.77 -0.64 -5.83
C LEU A 52 -0.57 0.19 -7.11
N GLY A 53 -0.84 -0.37 -8.30
CA GLY A 53 -0.81 0.36 -9.58
C GLY A 53 -1.89 1.45 -9.74
N ALA A 54 -2.90 1.49 -8.86
CA ALA A 54 -3.81 2.63 -8.74
C ALA A 54 -3.11 3.82 -8.06
N LEU A 55 -2.24 3.54 -7.09
CA LEU A 55 -1.46 4.53 -6.35
C LEU A 55 -0.24 4.99 -7.13
N LEU A 56 0.52 4.06 -7.71
CA LEU A 56 1.79 4.34 -8.38
C LEU A 56 1.68 4.00 -9.87
N LYS A 57 1.70 5.05 -10.70
CA LYS A 57 1.63 4.93 -12.17
C LYS A 57 3.01 4.78 -12.82
N ASN A 58 4.07 5.11 -12.09
CA ASN A 58 5.44 4.95 -12.57
C ASN A 58 5.99 3.58 -12.14
N GLU A 59 6.57 2.84 -13.08
CA GLU A 59 7.08 1.48 -12.87
C GLU A 59 8.24 1.41 -11.86
N ASN A 60 9.13 2.41 -11.86
CA ASN A 60 10.23 2.49 -10.89
C ASN A 60 9.71 2.73 -9.47
N ASP A 61 8.74 3.64 -9.31
CA ASP A 61 8.13 3.92 -8.00
C ASP A 61 7.36 2.70 -7.49
N TYR A 62 6.66 1.99 -8.39
CA TYR A 62 5.99 0.72 -8.09
C TYR A 62 6.98 -0.33 -7.57
N GLU A 63 8.13 -0.51 -8.24
CA GLU A 63 9.15 -1.46 -7.78
C GLU A 63 9.70 -1.12 -6.40
N ILE A 64 9.97 0.16 -6.13
CA ILE A 64 10.48 0.61 -4.83
C ILE A 64 9.47 0.26 -3.72
N ALA A 65 8.21 0.61 -3.91
CA ALA A 65 7.14 0.31 -2.96
C ALA A 65 6.93 -1.21 -2.81
N ALA A 66 6.98 -1.99 -3.89
CA ALA A 66 6.84 -3.44 -3.86
C ALA A 66 8.01 -4.14 -3.13
N LYS A 67 9.24 -3.66 -3.32
CA LYS A 67 10.44 -4.15 -2.61
C LYS A 67 10.32 -3.88 -1.11
N GLN A 68 9.93 -2.66 -0.72
CA GLN A 68 9.72 -2.31 0.69
C GLN A 68 8.61 -3.13 1.35
N ARG A 69 7.50 -3.37 0.63
CA ARG A 69 6.43 -4.27 1.09
C ARG A 69 6.95 -5.67 1.39
N ASN A 70 7.73 -6.26 0.47
CA ASN A 70 8.26 -7.60 0.66
C ASN A 70 9.22 -7.68 1.86
N ALA A 71 9.97 -6.60 2.13
CA ALA A 71 10.83 -6.51 3.31
C ALA A 71 10.03 -6.48 4.62
N PHE A 72 8.91 -5.74 4.65
CA PHE A 72 7.98 -5.74 5.79
C PHE A 72 7.35 -7.11 6.05
N GLN A 73 6.89 -7.79 5.00
CA GLN A 73 6.30 -9.13 5.12
C GLN A 73 7.32 -10.17 5.63
N LYS A 74 8.56 -10.14 5.13
CA LYS A 74 9.64 -11.01 5.61
C LYS A 74 9.95 -10.79 7.10
N ARG A 75 9.98 -9.53 7.56
CA ARG A 75 10.21 -9.20 8.98
C ARG A 75 9.07 -9.69 9.88
N GLY A 76 7.81 -9.52 9.46
CA GLY A 76 6.64 -10.03 10.19
C GLY A 76 6.63 -11.56 10.30
N ALA A 77 6.94 -12.26 9.21
CA ALA A 77 7.00 -13.72 9.17
C ALA A 77 8.11 -14.30 10.07
N LEU A 78 9.28 -13.65 10.10
CA LEU A 78 10.38 -14.05 11.00
C LEU A 78 10.04 -13.83 12.48
N ALA A 79 9.22 -12.84 12.81
CA ALA A 79 8.79 -12.56 14.18
C ALA A 79 7.69 -13.52 14.67
N SER A 80 6.86 -14.07 13.77
CA SER A 80 5.86 -15.09 14.12
C SER A 80 6.46 -16.49 14.26
N PHE A 81 7.60 -16.78 13.63
CA PHE A 81 8.25 -18.09 13.71
C PHE A 81 9.02 -18.33 15.02
N ARG A 82 9.36 -17.26 15.77
CA ARG A 82 10.05 -17.36 17.07
C ARG A 82 9.11 -17.53 18.27
N ARG A 83 7.83 -17.81 18.06
CA ARG A 83 6.84 -18.03 19.12
C ARG A 83 6.35 -19.47 19.12
#